data_AF-A0AAD5U0L0-F1
#
_entry.id   AF-A0AAD5U0L0-F1
#
_cell.length_a   1.000
_cell.length_b   1.000
_cell.length_c   1.000
_cell.angle_alpha   90.00
_cell.angle_beta   90.00
_cell.angle_gamma   90.00
#
_symmetry.space_group_name_H-M   'P 1'
#
loop_
_entity.id
_entity.type
_entity.pdbx_description
1 polymer ?
#
loop_
_entity_poly.entity_id
_entity_poly.type
_entity_poly.pdbx_seq_one_letter_code
_entity_poly.pdbx_strand_id
1 'polypeptide(L)'
;MDKLEKVCKKCSKNCRDFGLDVFILEGKPTPLQFSKIVGKNRPALFKGACKNLPAFKLWRSKSYLCDVMKNTKIQLAATPNGLADGITDNFFVLPHLIYCSFNDAIEKFSNAKKDVLIYDDKISYYIQSQNDNLQSDFKLLFETGDVPKEIFWASEVFDKKPDGEQCCLLITNMIHFYSDVQLSNDTIWEIKPLNSKTPWVSVNPQQAEIQPIIVEVSAGDVFYLPSLWYHQVEQESTCLEKGFNATIAVNYWYDLDYDDARFSYFQLLRSVTKLAEGTNIDDDEDDDM
;
A
#
# COMPACT_ATOMS: atom_id res chain seq x y z
N MET A 1 23.61 -15.31 -22.31
CA MET A 1 22.43 -15.29 -21.43
C MET A 1 22.63 -16.13 -20.16
N ASP A 2 22.92 -17.43 -20.24
CA ASP A 2 23.04 -18.32 -19.06
C ASP A 2 24.01 -17.85 -17.94
N LYS A 3 25.15 -17.20 -18.28
CA LYS A 3 26.07 -16.65 -17.25
C LYS A 3 25.48 -15.45 -16.48
N LEU A 4 24.72 -14.59 -17.16
CA LEU A 4 24.16 -13.38 -16.57
C LEU A 4 23.01 -13.74 -15.63
N GLU A 5 22.12 -14.63 -16.08
CA GLU A 5 21.04 -15.18 -15.28
C GLU A 5 21.56 -15.85 -13.99
N LYS A 6 22.64 -16.64 -14.09
CA LYS A 6 23.31 -17.24 -12.92
C LYS A 6 23.83 -16.20 -11.94
N VAL A 7 24.37 -15.09 -12.42
CA VAL A 7 24.84 -13.98 -11.57
C VAL A 7 23.66 -13.30 -10.88
N CYS A 8 22.56 -13.01 -11.59
CA CYS A 8 21.36 -12.42 -11.00
C CYS A 8 20.76 -13.33 -9.91
N LYS A 9 20.62 -14.63 -10.19
CA LYS A 9 20.15 -15.63 -9.21
C LYS A 9 21.05 -15.70 -7.98
N LYS A 10 22.37 -15.68 -8.16
CA LYS A 10 23.34 -15.67 -7.05
C LYS A 10 23.26 -14.36 -6.25
N CYS A 11 23.10 -13.23 -6.91
CA CYS A 11 22.93 -11.93 -6.25
C CYS A 11 21.69 -11.92 -5.37
N SER A 12 20.54 -12.36 -5.91
CA SER A 12 19.29 -12.50 -5.15
C SER A 12 19.46 -13.42 -3.94
N LYS A 13 20.11 -14.58 -4.10
CA LYS A 13 20.40 -15.49 -2.97
C LYS A 13 21.30 -14.83 -1.91
N ASN A 14 22.39 -14.20 -2.32
CA ASN A 14 23.30 -13.54 -1.38
C ASN A 14 22.57 -12.44 -0.58
N CYS A 15 21.76 -11.60 -1.25
CA CYS A 15 20.97 -10.57 -0.57
C CYS A 15 20.03 -11.16 0.50
N ARG A 16 19.43 -12.33 0.22
CA ARG A 16 18.61 -13.07 1.19
C ARG A 16 19.43 -13.59 2.37
N ASP A 17 20.61 -14.17 2.11
CA ASP A 17 21.48 -14.76 3.14
C ASP A 17 22.03 -13.70 4.14
N PHE A 18 22.14 -12.44 3.73
CA PHE A 18 22.48 -11.33 4.64
C PHE A 18 21.36 -10.94 5.62
N GLY A 19 20.19 -11.60 5.53
CA GLY A 19 19.04 -11.44 6.40
C GLY A 19 18.09 -10.37 5.89
N LEU A 20 16.83 -10.75 5.68
CA LEU A 20 15.74 -9.85 5.31
C LEU A 20 14.80 -9.60 6.51
N ASP A 21 15.31 -9.71 7.74
CA ASP A 21 14.46 -9.60 8.93
C ASP A 21 13.84 -8.21 9.09
N VAL A 22 12.63 -8.20 9.64
CA VAL A 22 11.91 -7.00 10.05
C VAL A 22 12.36 -6.62 11.45
N PHE A 23 12.73 -5.36 11.65
CA PHE A 23 12.99 -4.87 13.01
C PHE A 23 11.67 -4.69 13.75
N ILE A 24 11.49 -5.37 14.88
CA ILE A 24 10.31 -5.19 15.74
C ILE A 24 10.73 -4.47 17.02
N LEU A 25 10.17 -3.28 17.25
CA LEU A 25 10.44 -2.46 18.43
C LEU A 25 9.13 -2.06 19.11
N GLU A 26 9.16 -1.90 20.43
CA GLU A 26 8.05 -1.35 21.19
C GLU A 26 8.11 0.18 21.24
N GLY A 27 6.97 0.83 21.01
CA GLY A 27 6.83 2.28 21.04
C GLY A 27 7.55 3.00 19.89
N LYS A 28 7.76 4.30 20.08
CA LYS A 28 8.40 5.17 19.08
C LYS A 28 9.92 5.01 19.13
N PRO A 29 10.62 4.89 17.98
CA PRO A 29 12.07 4.92 17.96
C PRO A 29 12.60 6.34 18.23
N THR A 30 13.84 6.44 18.69
CA THR A 30 14.60 7.69 18.56
C THR A 30 15.00 7.90 17.08
N PRO A 31 15.22 9.15 16.64
CA PRO A 31 15.76 9.44 15.30
C PRO A 31 17.04 8.63 15.01
N LEU A 32 17.95 8.52 15.97
CA LEU A 32 19.17 7.72 15.81
C LEU A 32 18.89 6.21 15.61
N GLN A 33 17.93 5.65 16.32
CA GLN A 33 17.52 4.25 16.10
C GLN A 33 16.89 4.08 14.73
N PHE A 34 16.04 5.01 14.32
CA PHE A 34 15.39 4.98 13.01
C PHE A 34 16.39 5.14 11.87
N SER A 35 17.35 6.06 11.96
CA SER A 35 18.43 6.25 10.99
C SER A 35 19.23 4.95 10.75
N LYS A 36 19.51 4.16 11.79
CA LYS A 36 20.17 2.86 11.65
C LYS A 36 19.33 1.82 10.91
N ILE A 37 18.00 1.92 10.99
CA ILE A 37 17.06 1.05 10.26
C ILE A 37 17.02 1.49 8.79
N VAL A 38 16.84 2.79 8.54
CA VAL A 38 16.85 3.41 7.20
C VAL A 38 18.13 3.08 6.44
N GLY A 39 19.29 3.22 7.09
CA GLY A 39 20.60 2.93 6.48
C GLY A 39 20.81 1.45 6.12
N LYS A 40 20.00 0.53 6.67
CA LYS A 40 20.00 -0.89 6.30
C LYS A 40 19.00 -1.23 5.19
N ASN A 41 18.17 -0.26 4.77
CA ASN A 41 17.05 -0.47 3.86
C ASN A 41 16.14 -1.64 4.27
N ARG A 42 15.83 -1.78 5.57
CA ARG A 42 15.01 -2.89 6.09
C ARG A 42 13.69 -2.41 6.69
N PRO A 43 12.61 -3.18 6.52
CA PRO A 43 11.33 -2.86 7.13
C PRO A 43 11.41 -2.91 8.66
N ALA A 44 10.55 -2.12 9.30
CA ALA A 44 10.44 -2.10 10.75
C ALA A 44 9.00 -1.92 11.23
N LEU A 45 8.63 -2.64 12.28
CA LEU A 45 7.36 -2.53 12.98
C LEU A 45 7.57 -1.91 14.36
N PHE A 46 6.93 -0.78 14.60
CA PHE A 46 6.95 -0.03 15.86
C PHE A 46 5.61 -0.25 16.59
N LYS A 47 5.58 -1.23 17.49
CA LYS A 47 4.37 -1.68 18.17
C LYS A 47 3.83 -0.61 19.12
N GLY A 48 2.56 -0.28 19.00
CA GLY A 48 1.86 0.68 19.84
C GLY A 48 2.36 2.12 19.76
N ALA A 49 3.19 2.47 18.77
CA ALA A 49 3.76 3.81 18.60
C ALA A 49 2.70 4.93 18.50
N CYS A 50 1.48 4.59 18.05
CA CYS A 50 0.36 5.51 17.84
C CYS A 50 -0.80 5.34 18.84
N LYS A 51 -0.69 4.49 19.86
CA LYS A 51 -1.77 4.26 20.85
C LYS A 51 -2.21 5.52 21.63
N ASN A 52 -1.33 6.50 21.71
CA ASN A 52 -1.59 7.77 22.41
C ASN A 52 -2.18 8.87 21.51
N LEU A 53 -2.31 8.63 20.20
CA LEU A 53 -2.94 9.60 19.29
C LEU A 53 -4.45 9.68 19.56
N PRO A 54 -5.07 10.88 19.47
CA PRO A 54 -6.52 11.00 19.56
C PRO A 54 -7.26 10.10 18.55
N ALA A 55 -6.75 9.99 17.32
CA ALA A 55 -7.29 9.12 16.26
C ALA A 55 -7.48 7.66 16.72
N PHE A 56 -6.58 7.13 17.54
CA PHE A 56 -6.65 5.75 18.03
C PHE A 56 -7.95 5.45 18.79
N LYS A 57 -8.52 6.46 19.44
CA LYS A 57 -9.79 6.39 20.18
C LYS A 57 -10.95 6.95 19.36
N LEU A 58 -10.79 8.15 18.80
CA LEU A 58 -11.88 8.93 18.21
C LEU A 58 -12.35 8.34 16.88
N TRP A 59 -11.44 7.86 16.03
CA TRP A 59 -11.79 7.35 14.70
C TRP A 59 -12.47 5.98 14.72
N ARG A 60 -12.61 5.37 15.90
CA ARG A 60 -13.42 4.15 16.07
C ARG A 60 -14.92 4.45 16.08
N SER A 61 -15.30 5.71 16.35
CA SER A 61 -16.68 6.14 16.41
C SER A 61 -17.17 6.58 15.03
N LYS A 62 -18.22 5.90 14.54
CA LYS A 62 -18.90 6.28 13.29
C LYS A 62 -19.47 7.69 13.40
N SER A 63 -20.12 8.01 14.52
CA SER A 63 -20.69 9.34 14.73
C SER A 63 -19.62 10.43 14.72
N TYR A 64 -18.48 10.21 15.36
CA TYR A 64 -17.37 11.17 15.34
C TYR A 64 -16.90 11.47 13.91
N LEU A 65 -16.63 10.42 13.13
CA LEU A 65 -16.19 10.58 11.74
C LEU A 65 -17.23 11.33 10.89
N CYS A 66 -18.51 10.97 11.03
CA CYS A 66 -19.61 11.64 10.31
C CYS A 66 -19.82 13.09 10.76
N ASP A 67 -19.65 13.40 12.05
CA ASP A 67 -19.81 14.76 12.61
C ASP A 67 -18.70 15.69 12.15
N VAL A 68 -17.46 15.19 12.07
CA VAL A 68 -16.30 15.96 11.56
C VAL A 68 -16.44 16.17 10.05
N MET A 69 -16.68 15.09 9.29
CA MET A 69 -16.71 15.13 7.82
C MET A 69 -18.00 15.70 7.24
N LYS A 70 -19.12 15.72 7.99
CA LYS A 70 -20.40 16.29 7.58
C LYS A 70 -20.83 15.77 6.19
N ASN A 71 -21.20 16.68 5.28
CA ASN A 71 -21.62 16.37 3.91
C ASN A 71 -20.46 16.45 2.89
N THR A 72 -19.20 16.35 3.35
CA THR A 72 -18.02 16.42 2.47
C THR A 72 -18.12 15.37 1.37
N LYS A 73 -17.85 15.79 0.14
CA LYS A 73 -17.83 14.91 -1.01
C LYS A 73 -16.47 14.26 -1.11
N ILE A 74 -16.45 12.95 -1.28
CA ILE A 74 -15.24 12.15 -1.41
C ILE A 74 -15.35 11.24 -2.63
N GLN A 75 -14.21 10.73 -3.07
CA GLN A 75 -14.12 9.69 -4.08
C GLN A 75 -14.04 8.31 -3.41
N LEU A 76 -14.92 7.41 -3.80
CA LEU A 76 -14.96 6.03 -3.35
C LEU A 76 -14.65 5.13 -4.54
N ALA A 77 -13.67 4.24 -4.39
CA ALA A 77 -13.35 3.27 -5.41
C ALA A 77 -14.10 1.96 -5.16
N ALA A 78 -14.51 1.32 -6.24
CA ALA A 78 -15.38 0.16 -6.25
C ALA A 78 -14.84 -0.90 -7.22
N THR A 79 -14.68 -2.13 -6.74
CA THR A 79 -14.21 -3.28 -7.53
C THR A 79 -15.09 -4.51 -7.28
N PRO A 80 -15.33 -5.36 -8.28
CA PRO A 80 -16.15 -6.56 -8.11
C PRO A 80 -15.42 -7.67 -7.31
N ASN A 81 -14.10 -7.62 -7.23
CA ASN A 81 -13.24 -8.67 -6.69
C ASN A 81 -12.27 -8.20 -5.59
N GLY A 82 -12.31 -6.91 -5.21
CA GLY A 82 -11.36 -6.32 -4.26
C GLY A 82 -9.99 -5.98 -4.86
N LEU A 83 -9.77 -6.25 -6.16
CA LEU A 83 -8.49 -6.01 -6.84
C LEU A 83 -8.52 -4.64 -7.53
N ALA A 84 -7.96 -3.63 -6.85
CA ALA A 84 -7.66 -2.33 -7.43
C ALA A 84 -6.31 -2.38 -8.16
N ASP A 85 -6.16 -1.63 -9.25
CA ASP A 85 -4.86 -1.38 -9.90
C ASP A 85 -4.08 -2.69 -10.15
N GLY A 86 -4.79 -3.69 -10.67
CA GLY A 86 -4.33 -5.07 -10.74
C GLY A 86 -4.57 -5.70 -12.10
N ILE A 87 -3.84 -6.79 -12.38
CA ILE A 87 -3.99 -7.53 -13.63
C ILE A 87 -5.18 -8.48 -13.53
N THR A 88 -6.18 -8.29 -14.39
CA THR A 88 -7.32 -9.18 -14.58
C THR A 88 -7.44 -9.53 -16.05
N ASP A 89 -7.47 -10.81 -16.39
CA ASP A 89 -7.60 -11.30 -17.78
C ASP A 89 -6.59 -10.70 -18.78
N ASN A 90 -5.35 -10.48 -18.33
CA ASN A 90 -4.26 -9.80 -19.07
C ASN A 90 -4.44 -8.29 -19.28
N PHE A 91 -5.41 -7.67 -18.63
CA PHE A 91 -5.58 -6.21 -18.60
C PHE A 91 -5.14 -5.68 -17.25
N PHE A 92 -4.47 -4.54 -17.26
CA PHE A 92 -4.35 -3.71 -16.07
C PHE A 92 -5.68 -2.98 -15.87
N VAL A 93 -6.37 -3.27 -14.76
CA VAL A 93 -7.72 -2.77 -14.50
C VAL A 93 -7.69 -1.77 -13.34
N LEU A 94 -8.12 -0.55 -13.65
CA LEU A 94 -8.39 0.50 -12.66
C LEU A 94 -9.78 0.30 -12.03
N PRO A 95 -9.99 0.77 -10.80
CA PRO A 95 -11.29 0.64 -10.16
C PRO A 95 -12.34 1.62 -10.68
N HIS A 96 -13.61 1.31 -10.42
CA HIS A 96 -14.70 2.22 -10.72
C HIS A 96 -14.79 3.31 -9.64
N LEU A 97 -14.75 4.58 -10.04
CA LEU A 97 -14.76 5.72 -9.12
C LEU A 97 -16.16 6.30 -8.96
N ILE A 98 -16.62 6.39 -7.72
CA ILE A 98 -17.95 6.90 -7.33
C ILE A 98 -17.76 8.16 -6.49
N TYR A 99 -18.43 9.24 -6.85
CA TYR A 99 -18.47 10.46 -6.02
C TYR A 99 -19.71 10.46 -5.14
N CYS A 100 -19.53 10.42 -3.83
CA CYS A 100 -20.63 10.42 -2.86
C CYS A 100 -20.32 11.31 -1.65
N SER A 101 -21.27 11.48 -0.74
CA SER A 101 -20.95 12.10 0.55
C SER A 101 -20.19 11.13 1.44
N PHE A 102 -19.36 11.64 2.35
CA PHE A 102 -18.65 10.81 3.34
C PHE A 102 -19.61 9.92 4.12
N ASN A 103 -20.75 10.45 4.54
CA ASN A 103 -21.77 9.70 5.27
C ASN A 103 -22.31 8.52 4.44
N ASP A 104 -22.59 8.73 3.14
CA ASP A 104 -23.04 7.65 2.25
C ASP A 104 -21.96 6.55 2.10
N ALA A 105 -20.68 6.93 2.04
CA ALA A 105 -19.57 5.99 1.99
C ALA A 105 -19.46 5.16 3.28
N ILE A 106 -19.56 5.81 4.45
CA ILE A 106 -19.53 5.13 5.75
C ILE A 106 -20.70 4.14 5.91
N GLU A 107 -21.88 4.45 5.38
CA GLU A 107 -23.00 3.51 5.35
C GLU A 107 -22.72 2.26 4.50
N LYS A 108 -21.95 2.39 3.42
CA LYS A 108 -21.54 1.22 2.61
C LYS A 108 -20.61 0.28 3.39
N PHE A 109 -19.72 0.81 4.24
CA PHE A 109 -18.89 -0.01 5.13
C PHE A 109 -19.70 -0.63 6.29
N SER A 110 -20.69 0.11 6.80
CA SER A 110 -21.54 -0.31 7.92
C SER A 110 -22.47 -1.49 7.59
N ASN A 111 -22.94 -1.57 6.34
CA ASN A 111 -23.91 -2.57 5.89
C ASN A 111 -23.29 -3.87 5.36
N ALA A 112 -21.96 -4.01 5.38
CA ALA A 112 -21.29 -5.27 5.08
C ALA A 112 -21.62 -6.29 6.19
N LYS A 113 -22.67 -7.10 5.97
CA LYS A 113 -23.12 -8.13 6.91
C LYS A 113 -21.97 -9.08 7.25
N LYS A 114 -21.81 -9.32 8.56
CA LYS A 114 -20.75 -10.10 9.22
C LYS A 114 -20.74 -11.60 8.88
N ASP A 115 -21.78 -12.09 8.24
CA ASP A 115 -21.96 -13.50 7.92
C ASP A 115 -22.20 -13.62 6.42
N VAL A 116 -21.61 -14.66 5.82
CA VAL A 116 -21.76 -15.12 4.43
C VAL A 116 -20.61 -14.69 3.50
N LEU A 117 -19.58 -15.55 3.50
CA LEU A 117 -18.69 -15.85 2.36
C LEU A 117 -19.52 -16.45 1.21
N ILE A 118 -20.32 -15.61 0.52
CA ILE A 118 -20.89 -15.97 -0.79
C ILE A 118 -20.35 -14.93 -1.78
N TYR A 119 -19.61 -15.45 -2.75
CA TYR A 119 -18.87 -14.75 -3.80
C TYR A 119 -19.77 -14.26 -4.96
N ASP A 120 -21.08 -14.13 -4.76
CA ASP A 120 -22.00 -13.56 -5.75
C ASP A 120 -22.33 -12.10 -5.36
N ASP A 121 -22.06 -11.17 -6.29
CA ASP A 121 -22.53 -9.77 -6.32
C ASP A 121 -22.00 -8.75 -5.26
N LYS A 122 -20.92 -9.03 -4.51
CA LYS A 122 -20.37 -8.05 -3.56
C LYS A 122 -19.32 -7.12 -4.18
N ILE A 123 -19.75 -5.93 -4.58
CA ILE A 123 -18.85 -4.79 -4.83
C ILE A 123 -18.06 -4.49 -3.55
N SER A 124 -16.73 -4.52 -3.66
CA SER A 124 -15.80 -4.06 -2.63
C SER A 124 -15.61 -2.56 -2.74
N TYR A 125 -15.69 -1.85 -1.62
CA TYR A 125 -15.54 -0.40 -1.56
C TYR A 125 -14.30 -0.05 -0.76
N TYR A 126 -13.61 1.02 -1.15
CA TYR A 126 -12.49 1.56 -0.38
C TYR A 126 -12.26 3.03 -0.73
N ILE A 127 -11.78 3.76 0.26
CA ILE A 127 -11.31 5.13 0.14
C ILE A 127 -9.79 5.04 -0.01
N GLN A 128 -9.27 5.19 -1.22
CA GLN A 128 -7.83 5.04 -1.47
C GLN A 128 -7.20 6.09 -2.36
N SER A 129 -7.90 7.17 -2.72
CA SER A 129 -7.33 8.21 -3.59
C SER A 129 -5.94 8.56 -3.05
N GLN A 130 -4.89 8.00 -3.67
CA GLN A 130 -3.53 8.37 -3.32
C GLN A 130 -3.38 9.82 -3.81
N ASN A 131 -2.30 10.52 -3.47
CA ASN A 131 -2.11 11.95 -3.74
C ASN A 131 -2.79 12.85 -2.69
N ASP A 132 -2.37 12.72 -1.42
CA ASP A 132 -2.75 13.62 -0.32
C ASP A 132 -4.23 13.75 -0.02
N ASN A 133 -4.98 12.66 -0.18
CA ASN A 133 -6.40 12.72 0.16
C ASN A 133 -6.62 13.14 1.62
N LEU A 134 -5.65 12.97 2.54
CA LEU A 134 -5.81 13.40 3.92
C LEU A 134 -5.94 14.93 4.05
N GLN A 135 -5.14 15.73 3.34
CA GLN A 135 -5.21 17.19 3.44
C GLN A 135 -6.14 17.82 2.39
N SER A 136 -6.55 17.05 1.37
CA SER A 136 -7.56 17.44 0.39
C SER A 136 -8.94 16.90 0.78
N ASP A 137 -9.31 15.69 0.35
CA ASP A 137 -10.61 15.06 0.56
C ASP A 137 -11.03 14.96 2.04
N PHE A 138 -10.07 14.77 2.94
CA PHE A 138 -10.26 14.61 4.39
C PHE A 138 -9.71 15.77 5.21
N LYS A 139 -9.56 16.95 4.61
CA LYS A 139 -9.04 18.16 5.26
C LYS A 139 -9.65 18.44 6.63
N LEU A 140 -10.97 18.24 6.76
CA LEU A 140 -11.68 18.46 8.03
C LEU A 140 -11.20 17.52 9.15
N LEU A 141 -10.89 16.26 8.83
CA LEU A 141 -10.27 15.31 9.76
C LEU A 141 -8.81 15.66 10.02
N PHE A 142 -8.08 16.14 9.02
CA PHE A 142 -6.69 16.56 9.22
C PHE A 142 -6.58 17.78 10.16
N GLU A 143 -7.50 18.74 10.04
CA GLU A 143 -7.53 19.96 10.85
C GLU A 143 -7.90 19.72 12.32
N THR A 144 -8.47 18.56 12.68
CA THR A 144 -8.72 18.21 14.10
C THR A 144 -7.41 18.01 14.87
N GLY A 145 -6.32 17.67 14.19
CA GLY A 145 -5.06 17.29 14.82
C GLY A 145 -5.09 15.91 15.49
N ASP A 146 -6.03 15.04 15.10
CA ASP A 146 -6.13 13.68 15.65
C ASP A 146 -4.94 12.78 15.29
N VAL A 147 -4.31 13.08 14.15
CA VAL A 147 -3.07 12.49 13.66
C VAL A 147 -2.02 13.61 13.50
N PRO A 148 -0.73 13.31 13.69
CA PRO A 148 0.30 14.33 13.52
C PRO A 148 0.42 14.72 12.04
N LYS A 149 0.90 15.93 11.76
CA LYS A 149 1.18 16.36 10.38
C LYS A 149 2.39 15.65 9.78
N GLU A 150 3.26 15.13 10.64
CA GLU A 150 4.46 14.42 10.25
C GLU A 150 4.86 13.42 11.33
N ILE A 151 5.63 12.40 10.94
CA ILE A 151 6.26 11.49 11.89
C ILE A 151 7.62 12.09 12.28
N PHE A 152 7.67 12.82 13.38
CA PHE A 152 8.84 13.62 13.81
C PHE A 152 10.19 12.88 13.67
N TRP A 153 10.29 11.64 14.17
CA TRP A 153 11.54 10.87 14.11
C TRP A 153 11.91 10.44 12.70
N ALA A 154 10.95 10.35 11.77
CA ALA A 154 11.21 10.10 10.36
C ALA A 154 11.64 11.39 9.66
N SER A 155 10.92 12.51 9.89
CA SER A 155 11.28 13.82 9.33
C SER A 155 12.69 14.25 9.73
N GLU A 156 13.10 14.02 10.98
CA GLU A 156 14.45 14.35 11.46
C GLU A 156 15.53 13.51 10.77
N VAL A 157 15.25 12.24 10.46
CA VAL A 157 16.21 11.33 9.80
C VAL A 157 16.31 11.59 8.31
N PHE A 158 15.18 11.89 7.67
CA PHE A 158 15.14 12.15 6.24
C PHE A 158 15.46 13.61 5.88
N ASP A 159 15.63 14.47 6.89
CA ASP A 159 15.85 15.91 6.76
C ASP A 159 14.83 16.59 5.82
N LYS A 160 13.60 16.07 5.83
CA LYS A 160 12.49 16.54 5.00
C LYS A 160 11.17 16.26 5.69
N LYS A 161 10.14 17.01 5.30
CA LYS A 161 8.76 16.73 5.71
C LYS A 161 8.16 15.71 4.74
N PRO A 162 7.12 14.96 5.14
CA PRO A 162 6.31 14.26 4.15
C PRO A 162 5.79 15.32 3.19
N ASP A 163 5.98 15.13 1.89
CA ASP A 163 5.54 16.13 0.94
C ASP A 163 4.03 16.34 1.10
N GLY A 164 3.59 17.59 0.92
CA GLY A 164 2.19 17.98 1.03
C GLY A 164 1.28 17.32 0.00
N GLU A 165 1.77 16.30 -0.71
CA GLU A 165 1.06 15.48 -1.68
C GLU A 165 0.94 14.00 -1.24
N GLN A 166 1.36 13.64 -0.02
CA GLN A 166 1.60 12.23 0.29
C GLN A 166 1.19 11.73 1.69
N CYS A 167 0.29 12.44 2.38
CA CYS A 167 -0.43 11.88 3.52
C CYS A 167 -1.77 11.31 3.06
N CYS A 168 -1.94 9.98 3.09
CA CYS A 168 -3.20 9.37 2.65
C CYS A 168 -3.95 8.70 3.80
N LEU A 169 -5.26 8.95 3.87
CA LEU A 169 -6.22 8.19 4.65
C LEU A 169 -6.74 7.03 3.81
N LEU A 170 -6.62 5.83 4.35
CA LEU A 170 -7.22 4.62 3.81
C LEU A 170 -8.33 4.16 4.75
N ILE A 171 -9.55 4.06 4.23
CA ILE A 171 -10.68 3.40 4.92
C ILE A 171 -11.22 2.32 3.99
N THR A 172 -11.23 1.09 4.46
CA THR A 172 -11.76 -0.05 3.70
C THR A 172 -12.53 -0.99 4.59
N ASN A 173 -13.42 -1.79 3.99
CA ASN A 173 -13.99 -2.96 4.64
C ASN A 173 -13.35 -4.29 4.21
N MET A 174 -12.43 -4.32 3.24
CA MET A 174 -11.86 -5.55 2.70
C MET A 174 -10.42 -5.38 2.19
N ILE A 175 -9.81 -6.54 1.96
CA ILE A 175 -8.42 -6.86 1.62
C ILE A 175 -7.96 -6.17 0.34
N HIS A 176 -6.76 -5.56 0.36
CA HIS A 176 -6.05 -5.17 -0.85
C HIS A 176 -5.15 -6.32 -1.34
N PHE A 177 -4.89 -6.32 -2.64
CA PHE A 177 -3.78 -7.06 -3.24
C PHE A 177 -3.04 -6.05 -4.10
N TYR A 178 -1.79 -5.76 -3.78
CA TYR A 178 -0.84 -5.37 -4.83
C TYR A 178 -0.29 -6.68 -5.37
N SER A 179 -0.40 -6.90 -6.68
CA SER A 179 0.00 -8.08 -7.48
C SER A 179 0.99 -9.04 -6.77
N ASP A 180 0.68 -10.33 -6.55
CA ASP A 180 0.46 -11.34 -7.61
C ASP A 180 -0.23 -12.66 -7.15
N VAL A 181 -1.18 -13.15 -7.99
CA VAL A 181 -1.69 -14.54 -8.26
C VAL A 181 -3.00 -15.09 -7.60
N GLN A 182 -3.97 -15.32 -8.54
CA GLN A 182 -5.10 -16.29 -8.74
C GLN A 182 -6.33 -16.43 -7.81
N LEU A 183 -7.51 -16.34 -8.45
CA LEU A 183 -8.71 -17.13 -8.14
C LEU A 183 -9.09 -18.01 -9.35
N SER A 184 -9.40 -19.27 -9.10
CA SER A 184 -9.84 -20.23 -10.12
C SER A 184 -11.37 -20.32 -10.24
N ASN A 185 -11.80 -20.21 -11.50
CA ASN A 185 -12.95 -20.80 -12.20
C ASN A 185 -14.40 -20.35 -11.96
N ASP A 186 -14.96 -19.91 -13.11
CA ASP A 186 -16.31 -20.09 -13.67
C ASP A 186 -17.35 -18.98 -13.47
N THR A 187 -17.38 -17.98 -14.37
CA THR A 187 -18.47 -17.76 -15.36
C THR A 187 -18.17 -16.56 -16.28
N ILE A 188 -18.65 -16.65 -17.53
CA ILE A 188 -18.12 -15.99 -18.73
C ILE A 188 -18.62 -14.54 -18.90
N TRP A 189 -17.71 -13.60 -19.19
CA TRP A 189 -18.00 -12.29 -19.80
C TRP A 189 -17.04 -12.02 -20.98
N GLU A 190 -17.58 -11.50 -22.08
CA GLU A 190 -16.86 -11.35 -23.35
C GLU A 190 -16.11 -10.00 -23.45
N ILE A 191 -14.79 -10.08 -23.67
CA ILE A 191 -13.88 -8.94 -23.84
C ILE A 191 -13.58 -8.75 -25.34
N LYS A 192 -13.61 -7.50 -25.81
CA LYS A 192 -13.17 -7.14 -27.17
C LYS A 192 -11.71 -6.67 -27.16
N PRO A 193 -10.87 -7.11 -28.10
CA PRO A 193 -9.43 -6.87 -28.06
C PRO A 193 -9.05 -5.44 -28.43
N LEU A 194 -8.11 -4.85 -27.68
CA LEU A 194 -7.19 -3.83 -28.19
C LEU A 194 -5.81 -4.48 -28.40
N ASN A 195 -5.23 -4.27 -29.58
CA ASN A 195 -4.00 -4.91 -30.05
C ASN A 195 -2.72 -4.28 -29.46
N SER A 196 -2.49 -4.35 -28.15
CA SER A 196 -1.19 -4.00 -27.56
C SER A 196 -0.97 -4.59 -26.17
N LYS A 197 0.24 -5.14 -25.95
CA LYS A 197 0.69 -5.81 -24.72
C LYS A 197 1.00 -4.78 -23.63
N THR A 198 0.50 -4.99 -22.41
CA THR A 198 0.84 -4.16 -21.24
C THR A 198 1.64 -5.01 -20.24
N PRO A 199 2.95 -4.79 -20.05
CA PRO A 199 3.67 -5.39 -18.93
C PRO A 199 3.66 -4.39 -17.76
N TRP A 200 2.94 -4.73 -16.68
CA TRP A 200 3.06 -4.05 -15.40
C TRP A 200 3.76 -5.00 -14.42
N VAL A 201 4.98 -4.61 -14.02
CA VAL A 201 5.95 -5.25 -13.10
C VAL A 201 6.25 -6.75 -13.32
N SER A 202 7.45 -7.02 -13.84
CA SER A 202 8.01 -8.33 -14.18
C SER A 202 8.64 -9.05 -12.99
N VAL A 203 7.84 -9.59 -12.08
CA VAL A 203 8.32 -10.70 -11.25
C VAL A 203 7.30 -11.82 -11.34
N ASN A 204 7.48 -12.75 -12.28
CA ASN A 204 6.70 -13.98 -12.24
C ASN A 204 7.09 -14.75 -10.95
N PRO A 205 6.24 -14.80 -9.91
CA PRO A 205 6.60 -15.42 -8.63
C PRO A 205 6.84 -16.93 -8.78
N GLN A 206 6.35 -17.52 -9.87
CA GLN A 206 6.51 -18.93 -10.17
C GLN A 206 7.93 -19.26 -10.69
N GLN A 207 8.70 -18.26 -11.12
CA GLN A 207 10.05 -18.45 -11.66
C GLN A 207 11.18 -18.11 -10.69
N ALA A 208 10.88 -17.38 -9.61
CA ALA A 208 11.84 -17.02 -8.59
C ALA A 208 11.58 -17.79 -7.29
N GLU A 209 12.62 -18.30 -6.66
CA GLU A 209 12.57 -18.74 -5.27
C GLU A 209 12.35 -17.51 -4.37
N ILE A 210 11.14 -16.93 -4.32
CA ILE A 210 10.84 -15.78 -3.49
C ILE A 210 10.49 -16.26 -2.09
N GLN A 211 11.08 -15.65 -1.07
CA GLN A 211 10.68 -15.83 0.32
C GLN A 211 10.02 -14.54 0.79
N PRO A 212 8.68 -14.46 0.82
CA PRO A 212 8.00 -13.26 1.25
C PRO A 212 8.22 -13.03 2.74
N ILE A 213 8.35 -11.76 3.12
CA ILE A 213 8.24 -11.35 4.51
C ILE A 213 6.78 -11.03 4.78
N ILE A 214 6.21 -11.63 5.82
CA ILE A 214 4.85 -11.34 6.25
C ILE A 214 4.91 -10.52 7.54
N VAL A 215 4.27 -9.35 7.52
CA VAL A 215 4.17 -8.46 8.69
C VAL A 215 2.70 -8.13 8.92
N GLU A 216 2.24 -8.39 10.13
CA GLU A 216 0.91 -7.96 10.59
C GLU A 216 1.04 -6.63 11.33
N VAL A 217 0.29 -5.62 10.87
CA VAL A 217 0.28 -4.28 11.46
C VAL A 217 -1.04 -4.10 12.21
N SER A 218 -0.98 -4.06 13.54
CA SER A 218 -2.18 -3.92 14.37
C SER A 218 -2.55 -2.45 14.60
N ALA A 219 -3.78 -2.21 15.05
CA ALA A 219 -4.22 -0.87 15.43
C ALA A 219 -3.26 -0.23 16.45
N GLY A 220 -2.75 0.96 16.11
CA GLY A 220 -1.82 1.71 16.93
C GLY A 220 -0.34 1.39 16.70
N ASP A 221 -0.02 0.43 15.83
CA ASP A 221 1.35 0.19 15.35
C ASP A 221 1.73 1.17 14.23
N VAL A 222 3.03 1.29 13.95
CA VAL A 222 3.55 1.98 12.77
C VAL A 222 4.47 1.03 12.03
N PHE A 223 4.24 0.86 10.74
CA PHE A 223 5.13 0.08 9.88
C PHE A 223 5.93 1.02 8.98
N TYR A 224 7.25 0.92 9.06
CA TYR A 224 8.16 1.52 8.10
C TYR A 224 8.40 0.54 6.96
N LEU A 225 7.89 0.89 5.79
CA LEU A 225 8.18 0.24 4.53
C LEU A 225 9.27 1.05 3.80
N PRO A 226 10.47 0.50 3.57
CA PRO A 226 11.52 1.24 2.89
C PRO A 226 11.21 1.40 1.40
N SER A 227 11.80 2.41 0.79
CA SER A 227 11.75 2.63 -0.66
C SER A 227 12.26 1.40 -1.44
N LEU A 228 11.72 1.19 -2.64
CA LEU A 228 12.09 0.11 -3.57
C LEU A 228 11.71 -1.30 -3.08
N TRP A 229 10.92 -1.43 -2.01
CA TRP A 229 10.38 -2.72 -1.57
C TRP A 229 9.06 -3.02 -2.27
N TYR A 230 9.06 -4.14 -3.02
CA TYR A 230 7.81 -4.76 -3.47
C TYR A 230 6.99 -5.19 -2.25
N HIS A 231 5.69 -4.90 -2.28
CA HIS A 231 4.80 -5.17 -1.16
C HIS A 231 3.40 -5.49 -1.67
N GLN A 232 2.71 -6.31 -0.88
CA GLN A 232 1.31 -6.66 -1.04
C GLN A 232 0.60 -6.40 0.28
N VAL A 233 -0.55 -5.74 0.25
CA VAL A 233 -1.21 -5.24 1.46
C VAL A 233 -2.56 -5.90 1.63
N GLU A 234 -2.66 -6.91 2.49
CA GLU A 234 -3.95 -7.46 2.90
C GLU A 234 -4.51 -6.75 4.14
N GLN A 235 -5.83 -6.58 4.21
CA GLN A 235 -6.51 -5.87 5.29
C GLN A 235 -7.79 -6.57 5.72
N GLU A 236 -7.90 -6.89 6.99
CA GLU A 236 -9.12 -7.43 7.59
C GLU A 236 -9.90 -6.30 8.27
N SER A 237 -11.21 -6.23 8.05
CA SER A 237 -12.09 -5.32 8.79
C SER A 237 -12.17 -5.66 10.26
N THR A 238 -12.06 -4.64 11.12
CA THR A 238 -12.35 -4.80 12.56
C THR A 238 -13.63 -4.09 12.93
N CYS A 239 -14.34 -4.61 13.94
CA CYS A 239 -15.50 -3.92 14.50
C CYS A 239 -15.01 -2.72 15.33
N LEU A 240 -15.23 -1.51 14.80
CA LEU A 240 -14.85 -0.26 15.43
C LEU A 240 -15.95 0.24 16.38
N GLU A 241 -17.21 0.09 15.94
CA GLU A 241 -18.44 0.35 16.69
C GLU A 241 -19.51 -0.66 16.25
N LYS A 242 -20.59 -0.82 17.03
CA LYS A 242 -21.70 -1.72 16.65
C LYS A 242 -22.27 -1.32 15.29
N GLY A 243 -22.11 -2.18 14.29
CA GLY A 243 -22.57 -1.92 12.92
C GLY A 243 -21.62 -1.08 12.09
N PHE A 244 -20.39 -0.85 12.54
CA PHE A 244 -19.32 -0.21 11.77
C PHE A 244 -18.08 -1.10 11.80
N ASN A 245 -17.84 -1.80 10.69
CA ASN A 245 -16.64 -2.60 10.49
C ASN A 245 -15.79 -1.94 9.40
N ALA A 246 -14.55 -1.63 9.75
CA ALA A 246 -13.60 -1.05 8.81
C ALA A 246 -12.17 -1.24 9.33
N THR A 247 -11.23 -1.05 8.41
CA THR A 247 -9.83 -0.76 8.72
C THR A 247 -9.53 0.66 8.29
N ILE A 248 -8.95 1.42 9.22
CA ILE A 248 -8.58 2.82 9.01
C ILE A 248 -7.07 2.93 9.22
N ALA A 249 -6.35 3.38 8.20
CA ALA A 249 -4.91 3.56 8.22
C ALA A 249 -4.53 4.93 7.66
N VAL A 250 -3.41 5.47 8.13
CA VAL A 250 -2.77 6.67 7.58
C VAL A 250 -1.34 6.32 7.21
N ASN A 251 -0.94 6.66 5.99
CA ASN A 251 0.45 6.56 5.57
C ASN A 251 1.06 7.96 5.38
N TYR A 252 2.38 8.04 5.59
CA TYR A 252 3.19 9.23 5.36
C TYR A 252 4.30 8.80 4.41
N TRP A 253 4.31 9.33 3.21
CA TRP A 253 5.39 9.08 2.28
C TRP A 253 6.41 10.19 2.38
N TYR A 254 7.66 9.79 2.18
CA TYR A 254 8.82 10.67 2.14
C TYR A 254 9.53 10.32 0.85
N ASP A 255 9.81 11.32 0.02
CA ASP A 255 10.50 11.11 -1.25
C ASP A 255 11.79 10.33 -1.05
N LEU A 256 12.12 9.48 -2.04
CA LEU A 256 13.38 8.77 -2.05
C LEU A 256 14.53 9.78 -2.12
N ASP A 257 15.61 9.50 -1.38
CA ASP A 257 16.88 10.20 -1.60
C ASP A 257 17.60 9.56 -2.79
N TYR A 258 17.57 10.25 -3.93
CA TYR A 258 18.18 9.79 -5.18
C TYR A 258 19.71 9.94 -5.20
N ASP A 259 20.29 10.69 -4.27
CA ASP A 259 21.75 10.76 -4.10
C ASP A 259 22.31 9.49 -3.45
N ASP A 260 21.42 8.63 -2.92
CA ASP A 260 21.80 7.33 -2.39
C ASP A 260 22.12 6.32 -3.51
N ALA A 261 23.33 5.75 -3.44
CA ALA A 261 23.80 4.74 -4.39
C ALA A 261 22.87 3.52 -4.54
N ARG A 262 22.01 3.24 -3.54
CA ARG A 262 21.00 2.18 -3.59
C ARG A 262 20.08 2.30 -4.79
N PHE A 263 19.66 3.53 -5.15
CA PHE A 263 18.81 3.75 -6.32
C PHE A 263 19.55 3.38 -7.60
N SER A 264 20.79 3.86 -7.77
CA SER A 264 21.62 3.52 -8.93
C SER A 264 21.89 2.01 -9.05
N TYR A 265 22.15 1.33 -7.92
CA TYR A 265 22.33 -0.12 -7.92
C TYR A 265 21.06 -0.89 -8.25
N PHE A 266 19.90 -0.42 -7.77
CA PHE A 266 18.60 -1.00 -8.11
C PHE A 266 18.32 -0.88 -9.61
N GLN A 267 18.51 0.30 -10.20
CA GLN A 267 18.32 0.52 -11.64
C GLN A 267 19.28 -0.36 -12.46
N LEU A 268 20.55 -0.46 -12.06
CA LEU A 268 21.49 -1.38 -12.70
C LEU A 268 21.02 -2.83 -12.64
N LEU A 269 20.55 -3.31 -11.48
CA LEU A 269 20.03 -4.66 -11.31
C LEU A 269 18.79 -4.91 -12.16
N ARG A 270 17.87 -3.93 -12.24
CA ARG A 270 16.67 -3.97 -13.10
C ARG A 270 17.07 -4.11 -14.57
N SER A 271 17.94 -3.24 -15.09
CA SER A 271 18.39 -3.29 -16.49
C SER A 271 19.15 -4.58 -16.81
N VAL A 272 20.02 -5.05 -15.93
CA VAL A 272 20.77 -6.31 -16.12
C VAL A 272 19.83 -7.53 -16.12
N THR A 273 18.79 -7.52 -15.29
CA THR A 273 17.79 -8.60 -15.24
C THR A 273 16.96 -8.63 -16.52
N LYS A 274 16.48 -7.48 -17.00
CA LYS A 274 15.80 -7.37 -18.30
C LYS A 274 16.65 -7.91 -19.45
N LEU A 275 17.93 -7.53 -19.49
CA LEU A 275 18.87 -8.03 -20.49
C LEU A 275 19.06 -9.56 -20.39
N ALA A 276 19.08 -10.12 -19.17
CA ALA A 276 19.19 -11.56 -18.97
C ALA A 276 17.95 -12.32 -19.47
N GLU A 277 16.77 -11.72 -19.35
CA GLU A 277 15.47 -12.24 -19.83
C GLU A 277 15.25 -12.03 -21.34
N GLY A 278 16.10 -11.23 -21.99
CA GLY A 278 15.97 -10.90 -23.42
C GLY A 278 14.92 -9.82 -23.70
N THR A 279 14.51 -9.06 -22.68
CA THR A 279 13.62 -7.90 -22.80
C THR A 279 14.42 -6.66 -23.23
N ASN A 280 13.81 -5.80 -24.05
CA ASN A 280 14.45 -4.57 -24.49
C ASN A 280 14.60 -3.59 -23.31
N ILE A 281 15.76 -2.91 -23.23
CA ILE A 281 16.05 -1.99 -22.12
C ILE A 281 15.37 -0.63 -22.33
N ASP A 282 15.16 -0.24 -23.59
CA ASP A 282 14.69 1.09 -24.00
C ASP A 282 13.16 1.28 -23.86
N ASP A 283 12.41 0.24 -23.50
CA ASP A 283 10.93 0.28 -23.42
C ASP A 283 10.41 1.02 -22.15
N ASP A 284 11.28 1.55 -21.28
CA ASP A 284 10.94 2.17 -19.98
C ASP A 284 11.19 3.70 -19.92
N GLU A 285 11.70 4.35 -20.97
CA GLU A 285 12.13 5.76 -20.89
C GLU A 285 11.00 6.78 -20.66
N ASP A 286 9.72 6.38 -20.73
CA ASP A 286 8.57 7.30 -20.69
C ASP A 286 7.83 7.38 -19.33
N ASP A 287 8.15 6.56 -18.31
CA ASP A 287 7.34 6.48 -17.08
C ASP A 287 8.01 7.01 -15.79
N ASP A 288 9.31 7.34 -15.81
CA ASP A 288 10.10 7.69 -14.61
C ASP A 288 10.62 9.17 -14.58
N MET A 289 10.04 10.11 -15.35
CA MET A 289 10.36 11.56 -15.27
C MET A 289 9.17 12.47 -14.97
#